data_AF-A0A3M1I5K7-F1
#
_entry.id   AF-A0A3M1I5K7-F1
#
_cell.length_a   1.000
_cell.length_b   1.000
_cell.length_c   1.000
_cell.angle_alpha   90.00
_cell.angle_beta   90.00
_cell.angle_gamma   90.00
#
_symmetry.space_group_name_H-M   'P 1'
#
loop_
_entity.id
_entity.type
_entity.pdbx_description
1 polymer ?
#
loop_
_entity_poly.entity_id
_entity_poly.type
_entity_poly.pdbx_seq_one_letter_code
_entity_poly.pdbx_strand_id
1 'polypeptide(L)'
;MYKGGCIIPGIHTAFDSLSKLTAQLPKVGFSHSSKLPAKNTIQALEAGAFYGYRGMIREILEEIEKNLSWSQRPLRIATGGIVDKLAFNEDLFDVLDRELTLRGLWHLHLLNEN
;
A
#
# COMPACT_ATOMS: atom_id res chain seq x y z
N MET A 1 15.56 -13.69 -9.90
CA MET A 1 16.49 -12.53 -9.83
C MET A 1 15.68 -11.30 -9.44
N TYR A 2 16.08 -10.56 -8.41
CA TYR A 2 15.44 -9.30 -8.03
C TYR A 2 15.76 -8.20 -9.06
N LYS A 3 14.75 -7.45 -9.49
CA LYS A 3 14.87 -6.42 -10.55
C LYS A 3 14.82 -4.98 -10.02
N GLY A 4 14.71 -4.79 -8.70
CA GLY A 4 14.52 -3.47 -8.10
C GLY A 4 13.08 -3.25 -7.63
N GLY A 5 12.79 -2.01 -7.21
CA GLY A 5 11.50 -1.58 -6.70
C GLY A 5 11.50 -0.11 -6.30
N CYS A 6 10.39 0.35 -5.72
CA CYS A 6 10.22 1.71 -5.21
C CYS A 6 9.79 1.69 -3.74
N ILE A 7 10.07 2.77 -3.01
CA ILE A 7 9.70 2.93 -1.60
C ILE A 7 8.90 4.23 -1.45
N ILE A 8 7.74 4.14 -0.81
CA ILE A 8 6.85 5.27 -0.52
C ILE A 8 6.60 5.36 0.99
N PRO A 9 6.29 6.56 1.55
CA PRO A 9 5.87 6.67 2.94
C PRO A 9 4.63 5.83 3.22
N GLY A 10 4.60 5.11 4.34
CA GLY A 10 3.39 4.39 4.77
C GLY A 10 2.25 5.35 5.14
N ILE A 11 0.99 4.89 5.01
CA ILE A 11 -0.20 5.72 5.26
C ILE A 11 -0.16 6.38 6.64
N HIS A 12 0.11 5.62 7.70
CA HIS A 12 0.17 6.17 9.06
C HIS A 12 1.24 7.26 9.20
N THR A 13 2.42 7.05 8.58
CA THR A 13 3.50 8.04 8.58
C THR A 13 3.08 9.34 7.89
N ALA A 14 2.33 9.25 6.78
CA ALA A 14 1.81 10.42 6.07
C ALA A 14 0.73 11.17 6.87
N PHE A 15 -0.17 10.46 7.57
CA PHE A 15 -1.14 11.12 8.47
C PHE A 15 -0.48 11.80 9.66
N ASP A 16 0.50 11.12 10.26
CA ASP A 16 1.25 11.67 11.38
C ASP A 16 2.02 12.92 10.96
N SER A 17 2.53 13.00 9.73
CA SER A 17 3.20 14.22 9.26
C SER A 17 2.23 15.38 9.06
N LEU A 18 1.03 15.14 8.50
CA LEU A 18 0.01 16.17 8.33
C LEU A 18 -0.42 16.79 9.67
N SER A 19 -0.68 15.95 10.67
CA SER A 19 -1.07 16.43 12.01
C SER A 19 0.08 17.13 12.74
N LYS A 20 1.34 16.71 12.53
CA LYS A 20 2.50 17.36 13.17
C LYS A 20 2.88 18.70 12.54
N LEU A 21 2.69 18.84 11.23
CA LEU A 21 3.15 20.00 10.47
C LEU A 21 2.08 21.06 10.24
N THR A 22 0.88 20.88 10.81
CA THR A 22 -0.22 21.84 10.68
C THR A 22 -0.93 22.05 12.03
N ALA A 23 -1.44 23.26 12.26
CA ALA A 23 -2.04 23.62 13.54
C ALA A 23 -3.47 23.08 13.76
N GLN A 24 -4.18 22.72 12.68
CA GLN A 24 -5.62 22.45 12.72
C GLN A 24 -6.02 21.04 12.27
N LEU A 25 -5.08 20.20 11.81
CA LEU A 25 -5.43 18.85 11.38
C LEU A 25 -5.43 17.90 12.59
N PRO A 26 -6.56 17.25 12.87
CA PRO A 26 -6.64 16.30 13.98
C PRO A 26 -5.78 15.07 13.68
N LYS A 27 -5.24 14.46 14.74
CA LYS A 27 -4.63 13.14 14.63
C LYS A 27 -5.74 12.12 14.40
N VAL A 28 -5.79 11.56 13.19
CA VAL A 28 -6.82 10.59 12.80
C VAL A 28 -6.16 9.27 12.38
N GLY A 29 -6.79 8.16 12.77
CA GLY A 29 -6.42 6.84 12.27
C GLY A 29 -6.99 6.62 10.88
N PHE A 30 -6.36 5.75 10.09
CA PHE A 30 -6.91 5.34 8.81
C PHE A 30 -8.07 4.36 9.01
N SER A 31 -9.30 4.84 8.82
CA SER A 31 -10.53 4.04 8.78
C SER A 31 -10.95 3.79 7.33
N HIS A 32 -11.75 2.74 7.10
CA HIS A 32 -12.18 2.39 5.75
C HIS A 32 -13.36 3.28 5.32
N SER A 33 -13.23 3.86 4.12
CA SER A 33 -14.27 4.52 3.33
C SER A 33 -14.71 5.92 3.78
N SER A 34 -14.38 6.89 2.93
CA SER A 34 -14.96 8.22 2.93
C SER A 34 -15.35 8.57 1.50
N LYS A 35 -16.63 8.83 1.28
CA LYS A 35 -17.16 9.22 -0.04
C LYS A 35 -16.58 10.56 -0.47
N LEU A 36 -16.30 10.70 -1.76
CA LEU A 36 -15.99 11.99 -2.37
C LEU A 36 -17.25 12.65 -2.98
N PRO A 37 -17.40 13.99 -2.92
CA PRO A 37 -16.54 14.92 -2.16
C PRO A 37 -16.83 14.85 -0.65
N ALA A 38 -15.77 14.83 0.16
CA ALA A 38 -15.85 14.81 1.61
C ALA A 38 -16.48 16.10 2.17
N LYS A 39 -17.13 16.02 3.33
CA LYS A 39 -17.89 17.14 3.93
C LYS A 39 -17.31 17.69 5.23
N ASN A 40 -16.24 17.10 5.74
CA ASN A 40 -15.50 17.61 6.89
C ASN A 40 -14.02 17.22 6.78
N THR A 41 -13.18 17.84 7.61
CA THR A 41 -11.72 17.67 7.61
C THR A 41 -11.30 16.22 7.81
N ILE A 42 -11.95 15.47 8.70
CA ILE A 42 -11.61 14.07 8.98
C ILE A 42 -11.86 13.23 7.72
N GLN A 43 -13.06 13.34 7.15
CA GLN A 43 -13.41 12.64 5.92
C GLN A 43 -12.53 13.05 4.73
N ALA A 44 -12.10 14.32 4.68
CA ALA A 44 -11.22 14.81 3.62
C ALA A 44 -9.82 14.19 3.73
N LEU A 45 -9.27 14.07 4.94
CA LEU A 45 -8.01 13.39 5.18
C LEU A 45 -8.10 11.89 4.86
N GLU A 46 -9.14 11.22 5.35
CA GLU A 46 -9.40 9.80 5.06
C GLU A 46 -9.56 9.53 3.57
N ALA A 47 -10.33 10.38 2.86
CA ALA A 47 -10.58 10.21 1.44
C ALA A 47 -9.30 10.49 0.63
N GLY A 48 -8.59 11.56 0.96
CA GLY A 48 -7.32 11.90 0.32
C GLY A 48 -6.31 10.78 0.44
N ALA A 49 -6.18 10.16 1.62
CA ALA A 49 -5.29 9.03 1.79
C ALA A 49 -5.78 7.77 1.08
N PHE A 50 -7.06 7.41 1.20
CA PHE A 50 -7.60 6.21 0.57
C PHE A 50 -7.46 6.27 -0.96
N TYR A 51 -7.99 7.32 -1.60
CA TYR A 51 -7.92 7.46 -3.05
C TYR A 51 -6.51 7.80 -3.54
N GLY A 52 -5.74 8.59 -2.77
CA GLY A 52 -4.38 8.98 -3.12
C GLY A 52 -3.41 7.81 -3.13
N TYR A 53 -3.39 6.98 -2.07
CA TYR A 53 -2.54 5.78 -2.04
C TYR A 53 -2.96 4.75 -3.09
N ARG A 54 -4.26 4.61 -3.32
CA ARG A 54 -4.76 3.73 -4.39
C ARG A 54 -4.30 4.18 -5.78
N GLY A 55 -4.40 5.48 -6.07
CA GLY A 55 -3.89 6.06 -7.33
C GLY A 55 -2.38 5.87 -7.46
N MET A 56 -1.64 6.14 -6.39
CA MET A 56 -0.19 5.95 -6.34
C MET A 56 0.23 4.50 -6.60
N ILE A 57 -0.42 3.53 -5.96
CA ILE A 57 -0.16 2.10 -6.17
C ILE A 57 -0.44 1.72 -7.63
N ARG A 58 -1.57 2.17 -8.18
CA ARG A 58 -1.95 1.89 -9.57
C ARG A 58 -0.89 2.42 -10.54
N GLU A 59 -0.51 3.67 -10.40
CA GLU A 59 0.50 4.31 -11.26
C GLU A 59 1.85 3.57 -11.18
N ILE A 60 2.29 3.23 -9.96
CA ILE A 60 3.54 2.48 -9.76
C ILE A 60 3.49 1.11 -10.45
N LEU A 61 2.39 0.37 -10.32
CA LEU A 61 2.22 -0.92 -10.98
C LEU A 61 2.27 -0.78 -12.51
N GLU A 62 1.56 0.20 -13.05
CA GLU A 62 1.55 0.49 -14.48
C GLU A 62 2.95 0.86 -15.00
N GLU A 63 3.69 1.71 -14.29
CA GLU A 63 5.05 2.09 -14.66
C GLU A 63 6.04 0.92 -14.58
N ILE A 64 5.94 0.06 -13.56
CA ILE A 64 6.76 -1.15 -13.46
C ILE A 64 6.46 -2.10 -14.63
N GLU A 65 5.20 -2.25 -15.01
CA GLU A 65 4.79 -3.11 -16.12
C GLU A 65 5.23 -2.57 -17.48
N LYS A 66 5.24 -1.24 -17.67
CA LYS A 66 5.76 -0.61 -18.90
C LYS A 66 7.28 -0.73 -19.04
N ASN A 67 8.03 -0.55 -17.94
CA ASN A 67 9.49 -0.49 -17.97
C ASN A 67 10.17 -1.86 -18.04
N LEU A 68 9.41 -2.93 -17.86
CA LEU A 68 9.92 -4.28 -17.88
C LEU A 68 9.21 -5.05 -19.00
N SER A 69 9.98 -5.57 -19.95
CA SER A 69 9.45 -6.37 -21.06
C SER A 69 9.02 -7.74 -20.55
N TRP A 70 7.83 -7.82 -19.98
CA TRP A 70 7.24 -9.07 -19.51
C TRP A 70 6.49 -9.78 -20.63
N SER A 71 6.61 -11.11 -20.70
CA SER A 71 5.81 -11.93 -21.62
C SER A 71 4.35 -12.08 -21.15
N GLN A 72 4.09 -11.84 -19.86
CA GLN A 72 2.78 -11.94 -19.22
C GLN A 72 2.68 -10.90 -18.09
N ARG A 73 1.45 -10.49 -17.71
CA ARG A 73 1.23 -9.65 -16.53
C ARG A 73 1.87 -10.31 -15.29
N PRO A 74 2.68 -9.59 -14.49
CA PRO A 74 3.26 -10.16 -13.28
C PRO A 74 2.18 -10.43 -12.23
N LEU A 75 2.40 -11.45 -11.39
CA LEU A 75 1.57 -11.69 -10.21
C LEU A 75 1.81 -10.59 -9.18
N ARG A 76 0.75 -9.89 -8.79
CA ARG A 76 0.78 -8.78 -7.83
C ARG A 76 0.41 -9.30 -6.45
N ILE A 77 1.39 -9.35 -5.55
CA ILE A 77 1.22 -9.84 -4.17
C ILE A 77 1.27 -8.65 -3.22
N ALA A 78 0.30 -8.57 -2.31
CA ALA A 78 0.29 -7.59 -1.24
C ALA A 78 0.43 -8.24 0.15
N THR A 79 1.12 -7.54 1.04
CA THR A 79 1.35 -7.94 2.43
C THR A 79 1.31 -6.71 3.36
N GLY A 80 1.26 -6.93 4.67
CA GLY A 80 1.20 -5.88 5.68
C GLY A 80 -0.23 -5.50 6.12
N GLY A 81 -0.33 -4.87 7.30
CA GLY A 81 -1.60 -4.73 8.02
C GLY A 81 -2.61 -3.71 7.49
N ILE A 82 -2.28 -2.96 6.42
CA ILE A 82 -3.16 -1.93 5.85
C ILE A 82 -3.81 -2.41 4.54
N VAL A 83 -3.33 -3.51 3.96
CA VAL A 83 -3.77 -3.94 2.63
C VAL A 83 -5.26 -4.20 2.58
N ASP A 84 -5.86 -4.82 3.60
CA ASP A 84 -7.30 -5.11 3.59
C ASP A 84 -8.15 -3.84 3.49
N LYS A 85 -7.66 -2.73 4.06
CA LYS A 85 -8.37 -1.45 4.06
C LYS A 85 -8.27 -0.74 2.70
N LEU A 86 -7.23 -1.01 1.92
CA LEU A 86 -6.98 -0.40 0.60
C LEU A 86 -7.48 -1.23 -0.58
N ALA A 87 -7.42 -2.56 -0.46
CA ALA A 87 -7.59 -3.49 -1.57
C ALA A 87 -9.00 -4.08 -1.68
N PHE A 88 -9.91 -3.77 -0.76
CA PHE A 88 -11.28 -4.29 -0.81
C PHE A 88 -11.97 -3.80 -2.10
N ASN A 89 -12.27 -4.73 -3.01
CA ASN A 89 -12.97 -4.55 -4.30
C ASN A 89 -12.18 -3.90 -5.46
N GLU A 90 -10.85 -4.03 -5.49
CA GLU A 90 -10.04 -3.37 -6.53
C GLU A 90 -9.00 -4.32 -7.15
N ASP A 91 -8.87 -4.31 -8.49
CA ASP A 91 -7.87 -5.08 -9.28
C ASP A 91 -6.46 -4.47 -9.13
N LEU A 92 -6.01 -4.28 -7.89
CA LEU A 92 -4.65 -3.84 -7.55
C LEU A 92 -3.74 -5.03 -7.27
N PHE A 93 -4.26 -6.06 -6.62
CA PHE A 93 -3.48 -7.22 -6.19
C PHE A 93 -4.24 -8.51 -6.48
N ASP A 94 -3.50 -9.55 -6.87
CA ASP A 94 -4.05 -10.88 -7.14
C ASP A 94 -4.09 -11.73 -5.86
N VAL A 95 -3.13 -11.51 -4.96
CA VAL A 95 -2.97 -12.28 -3.72
C VAL A 95 -2.69 -11.36 -2.55
N LEU A 96 -3.43 -11.56 -1.46
CA LEU A 96 -3.12 -11.04 -0.14
C LEU A 96 -2.42 -12.14 0.68
N ASP A 97 -1.18 -11.90 1.08
CA ASP A 97 -0.43 -12.80 1.95
C ASP A 97 0.17 -12.06 3.14
N ARG A 98 -0.40 -12.28 4.32
CA ARG A 98 0.05 -11.65 5.58
C ARG A 98 1.35 -12.23 6.11
N GLU A 99 1.67 -13.47 5.73
CA GLU A 99 2.81 -14.21 6.26
C GLU A 99 4.02 -14.17 5.32
N LEU A 100 3.96 -13.38 4.25
CA LEU A 100 4.97 -13.38 3.18
C LEU A 100 6.41 -13.29 3.70
N THR A 101 6.66 -12.36 4.63
CA THR A 101 7.98 -12.20 5.25
C THR A 101 8.37 -13.41 6.11
N LEU A 102 7.43 -13.94 6.90
CA LEU A 102 7.68 -15.09 7.79
C LEU A 102 7.95 -16.37 6.99
N ARG A 103 7.23 -16.59 5.88
CA ARG A 103 7.51 -17.69 4.94
C ARG A 103 8.90 -17.56 4.33
N GLY A 104 9.29 -16.33 3.93
CA GLY A 104 10.63 -16.05 3.44
C GLY A 104 11.72 -16.39 4.45
N LEU A 105 11.55 -15.98 5.72
CA LEU A 105 12.48 -16.31 6.81
C LEU A 105 12.57 -17.82 7.06
N TRP A 106 11.43 -18.52 7.06
CA TRP A 106 11.39 -19.97 7.20
C TRP A 106 12.17 -20.68 6.08
N HIS A 107 11.97 -20.26 4.82
CA HIS A 107 12.73 -20.79 3.69
C HIS A 107 14.24 -20.53 3.82
N LEU A 108 14.63 -19.33 4.25
CA LEU A 108 16.04 -19.01 4.49
C LEU A 108 16.65 -19.90 5.58
N HIS A 109 15.93 -20.16 6.67
CA HIS A 109 16.38 -21.05 7.72
C HIS A 109 16.66 -22.46 7.18
N LEU A 110 15.69 -23.07 6.49
CA LEU A 110 15.84 -24.41 5.90
C LEU A 110 17.00 -24.51 4.90
N LEU A 111 17.29 -23.44 4.15
CA LEU A 111 18.42 -23.42 3.21
C LEU A 111 19.79 -23.43 3.91
N ASN A 112 19.84 -22.97 5.17
CA ASN A 112 21.07 -22.84 5.95
C ASN A 112 21.22 -23.92 7.05
N GLU A 113 20.29 -24.88 7.15
CA GLU A 113 20.39 -26.04 8.07
C GLU A 113 21.15 -27.24 7.44
N ASN A 114 21.97 -27.02 6.42
CA ASN A 114 22.99 -27.96 5.94
C ASN A 114 24.40 -27.46 6.31
#